data_AF-A0A1V0RJ65-F1
#
_entry.id   AF-A0A1V0RJ65-F1
#
_cell.length_a   1.000
_cell.length_b   1.000
_cell.length_c   1.000
_cell.angle_alpha   90.00
_cell.angle_beta   90.00
_cell.angle_gamma   90.00
#
_symmetry.space_group_name_H-M   'P 1'
#
loop_
_entity.id
_entity.type
_entity.pdbx_description
1 polymer ?
#
loop_
_entity_poly.entity_id
_entity_poly.type
_entity_poly.pdbx_seq_one_letter_code
_entity_poly.pdbx_strand_id
1 'polypeptide(L)'
;MNLFTVNGFAARIDDIVLRPNGTVSVIAADFRTVSLELSVPSDQFSYRFAGPATAGEVPDVIINNLSEFRIARLDGIDLTSDANTIDFPALGFLTTGFGQAVMISFFDFATNVNYFFQLGGSGVVQPTNLASFTQFASSIIGGGPVTQGAFAPNQPIALSAFANTTVSELSDDELVIGTNAQDFLTGGVGQDTLQGLNGNDVLNGGTGDDLLDGGEGFDTATYNIGSPSEFQITLTETGLRLASPFEGVDDLINIEQVEFAGQSVLVSDLIEEIVGRPGVFLVAAEGGDTLIGTDDNDTLIGEQGHDGLAGGPGNDTLEGNGGNDSISGSDGNDLISGGAGNDNIGGGQGDDTIDGGSGDDIIGGGFGADSITGGAGNDVVAGGADSDTLSGGDGNDSVSGSFGNDLIFGNGGADDIGGGTGRDTIDAGAGDDRVGGGEGDDSILGGDGDDFLAGGGRNDLIDGGAGSDTINAGAGNDTITGGADADLFVFSAFFDGESDAITDFEDGSDIFLIRRFDPDTGVENINNGGNGLAGFLAAMNIVDWAGGAQMTVNGNNILVEGVTAAQLTVDDFQFL
;
A
#
# COMPACT_ATOMS: atom_id res chain seq x y z
N MET A 1 -5.15 -46.89 9.93
CA MET A 1 -4.65 -47.71 11.05
C MET A 1 -3.28 -48.22 10.62
N ASN A 2 -2.23 -47.61 11.16
CA ASN A 2 -0.89 -47.79 10.63
C ASN A 2 -0.32 -49.10 11.18
N LEU A 3 0.12 -49.99 10.29
CA LEU A 3 0.71 -51.29 10.65
C LEU A 3 2.24 -51.23 10.53
N PHE A 4 2.93 -51.30 11.67
CA PHE A 4 4.39 -51.42 11.70
C PHE A 4 4.75 -52.89 11.78
N THR A 5 5.46 -53.39 10.78
CA THR A 5 6.01 -54.74 10.83
C THR A 5 7.39 -54.71 11.47
N VAL A 6 7.50 -55.29 12.66
CA VAL A 6 8.77 -55.44 13.39
C VAL A 6 9.19 -56.90 13.34
N ASN A 7 10.41 -57.15 12.90
CA ASN A 7 11.01 -58.49 12.96
C ASN A 7 11.63 -58.71 14.34
N GLY A 8 11.12 -59.68 15.09
CA GLY A 8 11.64 -60.11 16.39
C GLY A 8 12.10 -61.57 16.37
N PHE A 9 12.47 -62.09 17.53
CA PHE A 9 12.75 -63.52 17.71
C PHE A 9 11.87 -64.08 18.83
N ALA A 10 11.22 -65.21 18.56
CA ALA A 10 10.59 -66.04 19.56
C ALA A 10 11.54 -67.17 19.92
N ALA A 11 11.72 -67.42 21.22
CA ALA A 11 12.58 -68.48 21.72
C ALA A 11 11.76 -69.46 22.56
N ARG A 12 11.98 -70.77 22.39
CA ARG A 12 11.40 -71.77 23.29
C ARG A 12 12.26 -71.83 24.55
N ILE A 13 11.65 -71.69 25.73
CA ILE A 13 12.35 -71.85 27.00
C ILE A 13 12.22 -73.30 27.45
N ASP A 14 13.35 -73.97 27.61
CA ASP A 14 13.41 -75.35 28.11
C ASP A 14 13.51 -75.39 29.64
N ASP A 15 14.12 -74.38 30.27
CA ASP A 15 14.24 -74.29 31.74
C ASP A 15 14.45 -72.84 32.23
N ILE A 16 14.03 -72.56 33.46
CA ILE A 16 14.26 -71.28 34.15
C ILE A 16 14.91 -71.56 35.50
N VAL A 17 16.19 -71.23 35.62
CA VAL A 17 17.00 -71.49 36.80
C VAL A 17 17.20 -70.22 37.61
N LEU A 18 16.57 -70.16 38.78
CA LEU A 18 16.86 -69.14 39.80
C LEU A 18 18.23 -69.42 40.43
N ARG A 19 19.18 -68.53 40.20
CA ARG A 19 20.51 -68.62 40.80
C ARG A 19 20.46 -68.11 42.25
N PRO A 20 21.33 -68.63 43.15
CA PRO A 20 21.32 -68.25 44.58
C PRO A 20 21.52 -66.76 44.86
N ASN A 21 22.03 -65.99 43.88
CA ASN A 21 22.20 -64.54 43.97
C ASN A 21 20.95 -63.74 43.55
N GLY A 22 19.81 -64.40 43.36
CA GLY A 22 18.54 -63.77 42.95
C GLY A 22 18.43 -63.49 41.46
N THR A 23 19.43 -63.82 40.64
CA THR A 23 19.34 -63.67 39.18
C THR A 23 18.67 -64.88 38.55
N VAL A 24 17.77 -64.63 37.59
CA VAL A 24 17.10 -65.68 36.83
C VAL A 24 17.91 -65.99 35.57
N SER A 25 18.27 -67.25 35.36
CA SER A 25 18.91 -67.75 34.15
C SER A 25 17.87 -68.49 33.32
N VAL A 26 17.58 -68.01 32.12
CA VAL A 26 16.68 -68.68 31.19
C VAL A 26 17.51 -69.55 30.25
N ILE A 27 17.20 -70.84 30.16
CA ILE A 27 17.76 -71.76 29.17
C ILE A 27 16.76 -71.84 28.02
N ALA A 28 17.08 -71.18 26.92
CA ALA A 28 16.30 -71.25 25.70
C ALA A 28 16.90 -72.25 24.71
N ALA A 29 16.06 -73.03 24.06
CA ALA A 29 16.37 -73.80 22.87
C ALA A 29 15.48 -73.33 21.72
N ASP A 30 15.94 -73.41 20.48
CA ASP A 30 15.18 -73.04 19.28
C ASP A 30 14.70 -71.57 19.24
N PHE A 31 15.40 -70.76 18.44
CA PHE A 31 15.01 -69.40 18.10
C PHE A 31 14.37 -69.40 16.72
N ARG A 32 13.24 -68.74 16.56
CA ARG A 32 12.67 -68.44 15.24
C ARG A 32 12.40 -66.94 15.13
N THR A 33 12.66 -66.38 13.96
CA THR A 33 12.18 -65.02 13.64
C THR A 33 10.67 -65.01 13.64
N VAL A 34 10.10 -63.94 14.17
CA VAL A 34 8.67 -63.64 14.12
C VAL A 34 8.45 -62.23 13.58
N SER A 35 7.36 -62.01 12.86
CA SER A 35 6.93 -60.67 12.45
C SER A 35 5.80 -60.20 13.35
N LEU A 36 6.00 -59.08 14.01
CA LEU A 36 5.00 -58.42 14.84
C LEU A 36 4.40 -57.26 14.05
N GLU A 37 3.09 -57.27 13.81
CA GLU A 37 2.38 -56.13 13.25
C GLU A 37 1.79 -55.33 14.40
N LEU A 38 2.27 -54.11 14.56
CA LEU A 38 1.81 -53.16 15.56
C LEU A 38 0.78 -52.26 14.91
N SER A 39 -0.43 -52.23 15.45
CA SER A 39 -1.46 -51.29 15.05
C SER A 39 -1.40 -50.08 15.96
N VAL A 40 -1.29 -48.93 15.31
CA VAL A 40 -1.50 -47.64 15.93
C VAL A 40 -2.70 -47.00 15.23
N PRO A 41 -3.64 -46.39 15.97
CA PRO A 41 -4.64 -45.49 15.38
C PRO A 41 -3.95 -44.44 14.49
N SER A 42 -4.61 -44.04 13.41
CA SER A 42 -4.04 -43.26 12.30
C SER A 42 -3.51 -41.86 12.68
N ASP A 43 -3.77 -41.39 13.91
CA ASP A 43 -3.80 -39.96 14.19
C ASP A 43 -2.67 -39.49 15.15
N GLN A 44 -1.51 -40.15 15.17
CA GLN A 44 -0.51 -39.93 16.24
C GLN A 44 0.97 -39.99 15.84
N PHE A 45 1.29 -39.74 14.57
CA PHE A 45 2.68 -39.76 14.11
C PHE A 45 3.18 -38.34 13.86
N SER A 46 4.34 -38.00 14.43
CA SER A 46 5.17 -36.92 13.92
C SER A 46 6.53 -37.47 13.49
N TYR A 47 7.18 -36.80 12.54
CA TYR A 47 8.46 -37.21 11.99
C TYR A 47 9.52 -36.20 12.39
N ARG A 48 10.65 -36.66 12.92
CA ARG A 48 11.76 -35.79 13.32
C ARG A 48 13.05 -36.24 12.68
N PHE A 49 13.72 -35.35 11.95
CA PHE A 49 15.12 -35.55 11.59
C PHE A 49 16.00 -34.98 12.70
N ALA A 50 17.07 -35.71 13.07
CA ALA A 50 18.01 -35.24 14.10
C ALA A 50 18.89 -34.05 13.64
N GLY A 51 18.69 -33.57 12.40
CA GLY A 51 19.40 -32.47 11.75
C GLY A 51 18.91 -32.27 10.30
N PRO A 52 19.55 -31.39 9.49
CA PRO A 52 19.17 -31.15 8.10
C PRO A 52 19.23 -32.45 7.29
N ALA A 53 18.13 -32.83 6.64
CA ALA A 53 17.99 -34.12 5.97
C ALA A 53 19.01 -34.27 4.81
N THR A 54 19.85 -35.29 4.89
CA THR A 54 20.68 -35.72 3.75
C THR A 54 20.03 -36.87 2.98
N ALA A 55 20.30 -36.96 1.68
CA ALA A 55 19.72 -37.99 0.83
C ALA A 55 19.99 -39.41 1.37
N GLY A 56 18.94 -40.07 1.85
CA GLY A 56 18.99 -41.43 2.39
C GLY A 56 18.87 -41.55 3.92
N GLU A 57 18.73 -40.44 4.65
CA GLU A 57 18.38 -40.47 6.08
C GLU A 57 16.90 -40.82 6.29
N VAL A 58 16.63 -41.66 7.30
CA VAL A 58 15.27 -42.07 7.69
C VAL A 58 14.90 -41.26 8.94
N PRO A 59 13.76 -40.54 8.95
CA PRO A 59 13.34 -39.76 10.10
C PRO A 59 13.03 -40.65 11.31
N ASP A 60 13.21 -40.10 12.51
CA ASP A 60 12.64 -40.67 13.72
C ASP A 60 11.11 -40.54 13.64
N VAL A 61 10.39 -41.64 13.82
CA VAL A 61 8.92 -41.60 13.95
C VAL A 61 8.58 -41.46 15.43
N ILE A 62 7.96 -40.34 15.78
CA ILE A 62 7.51 -40.03 17.13
C ILE A 62 6.03 -40.41 17.22
N ILE A 63 5.69 -41.18 18.26
CA ILE A 63 4.32 -41.62 18.51
C ILE A 63 3.77 -40.77 19.66
N ASN A 64 2.85 -39.86 19.35
CA ASN A 64 2.48 -38.77 20.25
C ASN A 64 1.50 -39.17 21.37
N ASN A 65 0.86 -40.35 21.31
CA ASN A 65 -0.03 -40.78 22.40
C ASN A 65 -0.07 -42.33 22.60
N LEU A 66 0.91 -42.82 23.37
CA LEU A 66 1.15 -44.24 23.73
C LEU A 66 -0.03 -45.00 24.41
N SER A 67 -1.19 -44.38 24.61
CA SER A 67 -2.34 -44.98 25.30
C SER A 67 -3.18 -45.94 24.44
N GLU A 68 -3.00 -45.94 23.10
CA GLU A 68 -3.81 -46.74 22.16
C GLU A 68 -3.00 -47.71 21.26
N PHE A 69 -1.81 -48.09 21.70
CA PHE A 69 -0.98 -49.07 20.99
C PHE A 69 -1.54 -50.49 21.11
N ARG A 70 -1.70 -51.20 19.99
CA ARG A 70 -2.12 -52.63 19.98
C ARG A 70 -1.14 -53.48 19.20
N ILE A 71 -0.80 -54.65 19.75
CA ILE A 71 -0.24 -55.71 18.90
C ILE A 71 -1.40 -56.20 18.04
N ALA A 72 -1.39 -55.84 16.76
CA ALA A 72 -2.44 -56.25 15.85
C ALA A 72 -2.24 -57.69 15.42
N ARG A 73 -1.03 -58.07 15.01
CA ARG A 73 -0.75 -59.43 14.58
C ARG A 73 0.60 -59.94 15.05
N LEU A 74 0.70 -61.26 15.21
CA LEU A 74 1.95 -62.00 15.39
C LEU A 74 2.02 -63.09 14.30
N ASP A 75 3.01 -63.02 13.42
CA ASP A 75 3.12 -63.86 12.21
C ASP A 75 1.83 -63.90 11.38
N GLY A 76 1.16 -62.75 11.25
CA GLY A 76 -0.12 -62.63 10.52
C GLY A 76 -1.35 -63.13 11.28
N ILE A 77 -1.23 -63.58 12.53
CA ILE A 77 -2.36 -63.98 13.39
C ILE A 77 -2.90 -62.76 14.13
N ASP A 78 -4.16 -62.43 13.89
CA ASP A 78 -4.87 -61.29 14.49
C ASP A 78 -5.11 -61.50 16.00
N LEU A 79 -4.60 -60.57 16.79
CA LEU A 79 -4.69 -60.55 18.26
C LEU A 79 -5.68 -59.50 18.77
N THR A 80 -6.40 -58.79 17.88
CA THR A 80 -7.24 -57.63 18.24
C THR A 80 -8.69 -57.95 18.60
N SER A 81 -9.16 -59.17 18.35
CA SER A 81 -10.55 -59.56 18.63
C SER A 81 -10.73 -60.26 19.98
N ASP A 82 -11.68 -59.81 20.81
CA ASP A 82 -12.06 -60.48 22.07
C ASP A 82 -12.78 -61.83 21.86
N ALA A 83 -13.17 -62.16 20.62
CA ALA A 83 -14.05 -63.28 20.30
C ALA A 83 -13.36 -64.52 19.72
N ASN A 84 -12.06 -64.47 19.43
CA ASN A 84 -11.36 -65.61 18.85
C ASN A 84 -10.60 -66.38 19.94
N THR A 85 -10.93 -67.66 20.08
CA THR A 85 -10.02 -68.61 20.72
C THR A 85 -8.73 -68.57 19.91
N ILE A 86 -7.68 -67.95 20.47
CA ILE A 86 -6.36 -67.90 19.85
C ILE A 86 -6.00 -69.34 19.50
N ASP A 87 -5.81 -69.65 18.21
CA ASP A 87 -5.47 -71.00 17.75
C ASP A 87 -3.99 -71.25 18.04
N PHE A 88 -3.70 -71.52 19.32
CA PHE A 88 -2.35 -71.71 19.86
C PHE A 88 -1.47 -72.66 19.00
N PRO A 89 -1.97 -73.78 18.43
CA PRO A 89 -1.18 -74.62 17.52
C PRO A 89 -0.52 -73.88 16.34
N ALA A 90 -1.14 -72.83 15.79
CA ALA A 90 -0.61 -72.07 14.64
C ALA A 90 0.57 -71.14 15.01
N LEU A 91 0.67 -70.75 16.29
CA LEU A 91 1.80 -69.98 16.85
C LEU A 91 3.00 -70.87 17.24
N GLY A 92 2.81 -72.20 17.25
CA GLY A 92 3.86 -73.19 17.48
C GLY A 92 4.20 -73.49 18.95
N PHE A 93 3.23 -73.50 19.87
CA PHE A 93 3.51 -73.82 21.29
C PHE A 93 3.82 -75.31 21.55
N LEU A 94 4.69 -75.57 22.54
CA LEU A 94 4.84 -76.84 23.27
C LEU A 94 4.43 -76.64 24.74
N THR A 95 3.72 -77.63 25.31
CA THR A 95 3.24 -77.64 26.68
C THR A 95 4.40 -77.87 27.68
N THR A 96 4.59 -76.98 28.64
CA THR A 96 5.42 -77.27 29.84
C THR A 96 4.53 -77.54 31.05
N GLY A 97 5.09 -78.12 32.11
CA GLY A 97 4.38 -78.43 33.36
C GLY A 97 3.83 -77.22 34.14
N PHE A 98 4.06 -75.99 33.66
CA PHE A 98 3.63 -74.74 34.31
C PHE A 98 2.76 -73.83 33.40
N GLY A 99 2.35 -74.29 32.22
CA GLY A 99 1.46 -73.55 31.31
C GLY A 99 2.09 -73.20 29.96
N GLN A 100 1.27 -72.61 29.06
CA GLN A 100 1.69 -72.13 27.73
C GLN A 100 2.11 -70.66 27.82
N ALA A 101 3.33 -70.33 27.39
CA ALA A 101 3.80 -68.95 27.32
C ALA A 101 4.79 -68.73 26.17
N VAL A 102 4.64 -67.66 25.40
CA VAL A 102 5.68 -67.16 24.46
C VAL A 102 6.49 -66.10 25.19
N MET A 103 7.82 -66.14 25.12
CA MET A 103 8.64 -65.00 25.52
C MET A 103 9.13 -64.27 24.27
N ILE A 104 8.70 -63.03 24.08
CA ILE A 104 9.24 -62.13 23.05
C ILE A 104 10.38 -61.34 23.70
N SER A 105 11.57 -61.37 23.11
CA SER A 105 12.68 -60.54 23.58
C SER A 105 12.93 -59.35 22.68
N PHE A 106 13.10 -58.17 23.26
CA PHE A 106 13.58 -56.99 22.57
C PHE A 106 14.98 -56.65 23.09
N PHE A 107 15.92 -56.47 22.18
CA PHE A 107 17.26 -56.04 22.51
C PHE A 107 17.38 -54.55 22.25
N ASP A 108 17.62 -53.79 23.30
CA ASP A 108 17.94 -52.37 23.18
C ASP A 108 19.44 -52.24 22.89
N PHE A 109 19.75 -51.86 21.65
CA PHE A 109 21.12 -51.67 21.19
C PHE A 109 21.82 -50.46 21.83
N ALA A 110 21.07 -49.48 22.35
CA ALA A 110 21.63 -48.31 23.01
C ALA A 110 22.04 -48.62 24.46
N THR A 111 21.28 -49.45 25.17
CA THR A 111 21.56 -49.81 26.57
C THR A 111 22.19 -51.19 26.76
N ASN A 112 22.22 -52.01 25.70
CA ASN A 112 22.74 -53.39 25.70
C ASN A 112 21.97 -54.31 26.68
N VAL A 113 20.67 -54.07 26.83
CA VAL A 113 19.76 -54.80 27.73
C VAL A 113 18.75 -55.62 26.91
N ASN A 114 18.46 -56.84 27.38
CA ASN A 114 17.38 -57.67 26.84
C ASN A 114 16.13 -57.50 27.70
N TYR A 115 15.03 -57.08 27.08
CA TYR A 115 13.70 -57.07 27.67
C TYR A 115 12.96 -58.34 27.25
N PHE A 116 12.27 -59.00 28.17
CA PHE A 116 11.51 -60.22 27.86
C PHE A 116 10.04 -60.05 28.24
N PHE A 117 9.14 -60.38 27.31
CA PHE A 117 7.71 -60.24 27.43
C PHE A 117 7.04 -61.61 27.32
N GLN A 118 6.34 -62.04 28.37
CA GLN A 118 5.58 -63.27 28.32
C GLN A 118 4.23 -63.02 27.60
N LEU A 119 3.74 -63.94 26.78
CA LEU A 119 2.39 -63.93 26.23
C LEU A 119 1.73 -65.26 26.58
N GLY A 120 0.72 -65.23 27.45
CA GLY A 120 -0.05 -66.40 27.90
C GLY A 120 0.38 -67.01 29.25
N GLY A 121 -0.61 -67.59 29.94
CA GLY A 121 -0.54 -68.25 31.25
C GLY A 121 -1.88 -68.19 31.98
N SER A 122 -2.31 -69.26 32.68
CA SER A 122 -3.62 -69.28 33.34
C SER A 122 -3.70 -68.21 34.45
N GLY A 123 -4.45 -67.13 34.20
CA GLY A 123 -4.67 -66.05 35.16
C GLY A 123 -4.11 -64.68 34.76
N VAL A 124 -3.46 -64.54 33.61
CA VAL A 124 -3.01 -63.23 33.11
C VAL A 124 -3.95 -62.72 32.01
N VAL A 125 -4.56 -61.57 32.23
CA VAL A 125 -5.37 -60.86 31.23
C VAL A 125 -4.42 -60.23 30.21
N GLN A 126 -4.70 -60.41 28.91
CA GLN A 126 -3.98 -59.72 27.83
C GLN A 126 -3.99 -58.21 28.13
N PRO A 127 -2.85 -57.50 28.06
CA PRO A 127 -2.83 -56.09 28.37
C PRO A 127 -3.62 -55.33 27.30
N THR A 128 -4.77 -54.78 27.67
CA THR A 128 -5.65 -54.00 26.78
C THR A 128 -5.41 -52.49 26.91
N ASN A 129 -4.50 -52.08 27.80
CA ASN A 129 -4.07 -50.70 28.00
C ASN A 129 -2.67 -50.61 28.66
N LEU A 130 -2.05 -49.43 28.62
CA LEU A 130 -0.71 -49.18 29.15
C LEU A 130 -0.56 -49.50 30.65
N ALA A 131 -1.60 -49.27 31.45
CA ALA A 131 -1.58 -49.61 32.87
C ALA A 131 -1.48 -51.13 33.08
N SER A 132 -2.25 -51.91 32.32
CA SER A 132 -2.20 -53.38 32.33
C SER A 132 -0.88 -53.93 31.77
N PHE A 133 -0.27 -53.26 30.78
CA PHE A 133 1.05 -53.60 30.24
C PHE A 133 2.17 -53.32 31.24
N THR A 134 2.12 -52.18 31.92
CA THR A 134 3.11 -51.78 32.94
C THR A 134 3.02 -52.68 34.18
N GLN A 135 1.81 -53.05 34.59
CA GLN A 135 1.57 -53.99 35.70
C GLN A 135 2.01 -55.42 35.34
N PHE A 136 1.83 -55.82 34.08
CA PHE A 136 2.32 -57.06 33.52
C PHE A 136 3.86 -57.11 33.47
N ALA A 137 4.51 -56.06 32.95
CA ALA A 137 5.97 -55.91 32.93
C ALA A 137 6.57 -55.89 34.36
N SER A 138 5.89 -55.24 35.30
CA SER A 138 6.28 -55.21 36.73
C SER A 138 6.20 -56.59 37.40
N SER A 139 5.30 -57.47 36.95
CA SER A 139 5.15 -58.83 37.50
C SER A 139 6.24 -59.82 37.08
N ILE A 140 7.03 -59.46 36.06
CA ILE A 140 8.11 -60.28 35.50
C ILE A 140 9.47 -59.95 36.15
N ILE A 141 9.64 -58.74 36.72
CA ILE A 141 10.90 -58.27 37.33
C ILE A 141 10.85 -58.44 38.85
N GLY A 142 11.03 -59.66 39.32
CA GLY A 142 11.19 -59.93 40.75
C GLY A 142 12.57 -59.52 41.28
N GLY A 143 12.69 -58.33 41.90
CA GLY A 143 13.62 -58.13 43.02
C GLY A 143 14.65 -56.99 43.01
N GLY A 144 14.46 -55.89 42.29
CA GLY A 144 15.33 -54.69 42.44
C GLY A 144 14.65 -53.41 41.96
N PRO A 145 14.96 -52.22 42.54
CA PRO A 145 14.31 -50.98 42.17
C PRO A 145 14.69 -50.58 40.74
N VAL A 146 13.70 -50.41 39.87
CA VAL A 146 13.89 -49.79 38.56
C VAL A 146 13.99 -48.28 38.77
N THR A 147 15.18 -47.72 38.58
CA THR A 147 15.39 -46.28 38.41
C THR A 147 15.38 -45.96 36.91
N GLN A 148 14.24 -46.13 36.27
CA GLN A 148 13.82 -45.39 35.08
C GLN A 148 12.32 -45.22 35.21
N GLY A 149 11.88 -43.95 35.26
CA GLY A 149 10.47 -43.59 35.39
C GLY A 149 9.69 -43.97 34.15
N ALA A 150 8.36 -43.79 34.21
CA ALA A 150 7.49 -43.88 33.05
C ALA A 150 8.11 -43.14 31.85
N PHE A 151 7.98 -43.71 30.64
CA PHE A 151 8.21 -42.95 29.41
C PHE A 151 7.43 -41.64 29.54
N ALA A 152 8.12 -40.51 29.37
CA ALA A 152 7.45 -39.23 29.30
C ALA A 152 6.58 -39.21 28.04
N PRO A 153 5.45 -38.45 28.03
CA PRO A 153 4.84 -38.03 26.79
C PRO A 153 5.94 -37.48 25.85
N ASN A 154 5.91 -37.85 24.58
CA ASN A 154 6.83 -37.38 23.53
C ASN A 154 8.28 -37.89 23.63
N GLN A 155 8.52 -39.06 24.23
CA GLN A 155 9.85 -39.68 24.14
C GLN A 155 10.07 -40.28 22.73
N PRO A 156 11.05 -39.80 21.94
CA PRO A 156 11.25 -40.24 20.56
C PRO A 156 11.65 -41.72 20.50
N ILE A 157 11.05 -42.46 19.57
CA ILE A 157 11.41 -43.84 19.25
C ILE A 157 12.14 -43.82 17.92
N ALA A 158 13.47 -43.94 17.95
CA ALA A 158 14.25 -43.97 16.71
C ALA A 158 13.90 -45.23 15.89
N LEU A 159 13.48 -45.06 14.64
CA LEU A 159 13.23 -46.17 13.70
C LEU A 159 14.50 -46.97 13.42
N SER A 160 15.69 -46.44 13.72
CA SER A 160 16.95 -47.20 13.71
C SER A 160 16.95 -48.39 14.68
N ALA A 161 16.04 -48.42 15.66
CA ALA A 161 15.82 -49.58 16.52
C ALA A 161 15.01 -50.71 15.83
N PHE A 162 14.39 -50.43 14.69
CA PHE A 162 13.52 -51.32 13.92
C PHE A 162 14.01 -51.41 12.47
N ALA A 163 15.15 -52.05 12.27
CA ALA A 163 15.68 -52.27 10.93
C ALA A 163 14.70 -53.09 10.06
N ASN A 164 14.28 -52.51 8.92
CA ASN A 164 13.37 -53.02 7.88
C ASN A 164 11.85 -52.76 8.03
N THR A 165 11.44 -51.53 8.34
CA THR A 165 10.02 -51.12 8.24
C THR A 165 9.70 -50.55 6.86
N THR A 166 8.65 -51.06 6.20
CA THR A 166 7.97 -50.38 5.07
C THR A 166 6.61 -49.89 5.58
N VAL A 167 6.39 -48.58 5.60
CA VAL A 167 5.08 -47.97 5.91
C VAL A 167 4.27 -47.99 4.61
N SER A 168 3.20 -48.77 4.56
CA SER A 168 2.24 -48.74 3.45
C SER A 168 0.90 -48.24 3.98
N GLU A 169 0.37 -47.21 3.32
CA GLU A 169 -0.99 -46.65 3.44
C GLU A 169 -1.17 -45.70 4.63
N LEU A 170 -0.76 -44.43 4.43
CA LEU A 170 -1.39 -43.29 5.09
C LEU A 170 -2.78 -43.05 4.45
N SER A 171 -3.73 -42.47 5.19
CA SER A 171 -5.04 -42.09 4.67
C SER A 171 -4.92 -40.99 3.61
N ASP A 172 -6.04 -40.63 2.98
CA ASP A 172 -6.07 -39.47 2.08
C ASP A 172 -6.39 -38.16 2.86
N ASP A 173 -6.53 -38.16 4.19
CA ASP A 173 -6.93 -36.97 4.97
C ASP A 173 -6.44 -37.17 6.43
N GLU A 174 -5.45 -36.39 6.87
CA GLU A 174 -4.71 -36.57 8.13
C GLU A 174 -4.89 -35.39 9.09
N LEU A 175 -5.09 -35.67 10.38
CA LEU A 175 -4.89 -34.69 11.45
C LEU A 175 -3.53 -34.92 12.11
N VAL A 176 -2.62 -33.96 11.97
CA VAL A 176 -1.26 -34.00 12.52
C VAL A 176 -1.11 -32.91 13.58
N ILE A 177 -0.90 -33.31 14.83
CA ILE A 177 -0.74 -32.38 15.95
C ILE A 177 0.68 -32.49 16.49
N GLY A 178 1.37 -31.35 16.53
CA GLY A 178 2.67 -31.13 17.12
C GLY A 178 2.66 -31.11 18.64
N THR A 179 3.73 -30.58 19.22
CA THR A 179 4.01 -30.50 20.65
C THR A 179 4.19 -29.05 21.06
N ASN A 180 4.60 -28.77 22.31
CA ASN A 180 4.91 -27.40 22.73
C ASN A 180 6.39 -27.03 22.46
N ALA A 181 7.03 -27.68 21.50
CA ALA A 181 8.41 -27.45 21.11
C ALA A 181 8.47 -27.36 19.57
N GLN A 182 9.60 -26.89 19.03
CA GLN A 182 9.81 -26.89 17.58
C GLN A 182 9.62 -28.28 16.95
N ASP A 183 8.68 -28.37 16.02
CA ASP A 183 8.27 -29.56 15.31
C ASP A 183 8.40 -29.42 13.79
N PHE A 184 8.48 -30.56 13.09
CA PHE A 184 8.39 -30.66 11.64
C PHE A 184 7.18 -31.52 11.31
N LEU A 185 6.16 -30.91 10.73
CA LEU A 185 4.88 -31.55 10.42
C LEU A 185 4.76 -31.68 8.90
N THR A 186 4.37 -32.86 8.43
CA THR A 186 4.23 -33.15 7.00
C THR A 186 2.99 -33.99 6.79
N GLY A 187 2.07 -33.48 5.99
CA GLY A 187 0.92 -34.21 5.45
C GLY A 187 1.28 -35.01 4.20
N GLY A 188 0.26 -35.60 3.60
CA GLY A 188 0.34 -36.58 2.53
C GLY A 188 -0.44 -36.14 1.30
N VAL A 189 -1.38 -36.97 0.88
CA VAL A 189 -2.27 -36.71 -0.25
C VAL A 189 -3.66 -36.51 0.31
N GLY A 190 -4.41 -35.53 -0.20
CA GLY A 190 -5.78 -35.16 0.15
C GLY A 190 -5.82 -34.08 1.24
N GLN A 191 -6.87 -33.97 2.05
CA GLN A 191 -7.11 -32.78 2.89
C GLN A 191 -6.61 -32.98 4.32
N ASP A 192 -5.44 -32.45 4.60
CA ASP A 192 -4.77 -32.59 5.87
C ASP A 192 -5.00 -31.37 6.77
N THR A 193 -4.88 -31.57 8.08
CA THR A 193 -4.88 -30.50 9.09
C THR A 193 -3.65 -30.65 9.98
N LEU A 194 -2.75 -29.68 9.92
CA LEU A 194 -1.51 -29.64 10.69
C LEU A 194 -1.62 -28.56 11.78
N GLN A 195 -1.27 -28.90 13.02
CA GLN A 195 -1.32 -27.98 14.17
C GLN A 195 0.01 -27.97 14.93
N GLY A 196 0.76 -26.87 14.89
CA GLY A 196 2.08 -26.73 15.53
C GLY A 196 2.03 -26.61 17.06
N LEU A 197 1.07 -25.83 17.58
CA LEU A 197 0.87 -25.49 19.00
C LEU A 197 1.81 -24.39 19.52
N ASN A 198 2.90 -24.72 20.22
CA ASN A 198 3.89 -23.71 20.64
C ASN A 198 5.24 -24.16 20.10
N GLY A 199 6.06 -23.25 19.59
CA GLY A 199 7.32 -23.66 19.00
C GLY A 199 7.69 -22.73 17.86
N ASN A 200 8.74 -23.09 17.13
CA ASN A 200 9.00 -22.47 15.84
C ASN A 200 8.93 -23.61 14.84
N ASP A 201 7.74 -23.88 14.34
CA ASP A 201 7.38 -25.11 13.66
C ASP A 201 7.54 -24.98 12.15
N VAL A 202 7.74 -26.11 11.48
CA VAL A 202 7.81 -26.18 10.01
C VAL A 202 6.73 -27.13 9.52
N LEU A 203 5.78 -26.61 8.75
CA LEU A 203 4.59 -27.32 8.29
C LEU A 203 4.65 -27.52 6.77
N ASN A 204 4.24 -28.69 6.29
CA ASN A 204 4.10 -29.03 4.87
C ASN A 204 2.80 -29.79 4.68
N GLY A 205 1.81 -29.23 3.97
CA GLY A 205 0.52 -29.87 3.75
C GLY A 205 0.62 -31.12 2.86
N GLY A 206 1.38 -31.01 1.76
CA GLY A 206 1.50 -32.08 0.79
C GLY A 206 0.70 -31.73 -0.46
N THR A 207 -0.10 -32.66 -0.97
CA THR A 207 -0.99 -32.36 -2.10
C THR A 207 -2.44 -32.49 -1.69
N GLY A 208 -3.27 -31.47 -1.91
CA GLY A 208 -4.69 -31.49 -1.60
C GLY A 208 -5.14 -30.13 -1.09
N ASP A 209 -6.26 -30.06 -0.36
CA ASP A 209 -6.71 -28.78 0.19
C ASP A 209 -6.50 -28.83 1.71
N ASP A 210 -5.39 -28.24 2.19
CA ASP A 210 -4.90 -28.44 3.55
C ASP A 210 -5.18 -27.26 4.49
N LEU A 211 -5.11 -27.51 5.79
CA LEU A 211 -5.14 -26.50 6.85
C LEU A 211 -3.86 -26.56 7.68
N LEU A 212 -3.05 -25.50 7.65
CA LEU A 212 -1.80 -25.38 8.38
C LEU A 212 -1.94 -24.30 9.45
N ASP A 213 -1.94 -24.70 10.73
CA ASP A 213 -2.01 -23.81 11.89
C ASP A 213 -0.68 -23.88 12.66
N GLY A 214 0.17 -22.84 12.56
CA GLY A 214 1.48 -22.80 13.25
C GLY A 214 1.32 -22.71 14.77
N GLY A 215 0.42 -21.84 15.22
CA GLY A 215 0.15 -21.62 16.63
C GLY A 215 0.98 -20.46 17.19
N GLU A 216 1.62 -20.68 18.33
CA GLU A 216 2.42 -19.67 19.03
C GLU A 216 3.91 -19.82 18.71
N GLY A 217 4.48 -18.82 18.05
CA GLY A 217 5.92 -18.67 17.89
C GLY A 217 6.28 -18.08 16.53
N PHE A 218 7.34 -18.60 15.89
CA PHE A 218 7.69 -18.21 14.53
C PHE A 218 7.66 -19.45 13.65
N ASP A 219 6.59 -19.58 12.87
CA ASP A 219 6.25 -20.80 12.15
C ASP A 219 6.41 -20.61 10.65
N THR A 220 6.79 -21.70 9.97
CA THR A 220 7.12 -21.70 8.54
C THR A 220 6.29 -22.74 7.78
N ALA A 221 5.51 -22.31 6.79
CA ALA A 221 4.87 -23.21 5.84
C ALA A 221 5.82 -23.45 4.65
N THR A 222 5.97 -24.71 4.21
CA THR A 222 6.93 -25.11 3.17
C THR A 222 6.24 -25.68 1.94
N TYR A 223 6.60 -25.15 0.77
CA TYR A 223 6.12 -25.54 -0.55
C TYR A 223 7.33 -25.96 -1.38
N ASN A 224 7.52 -27.27 -1.53
CA ASN A 224 8.74 -27.85 -2.11
C ASN A 224 8.78 -27.78 -3.65
N ILE A 225 7.67 -27.36 -4.27
CA ILE A 225 7.50 -27.26 -5.71
C ILE A 225 6.88 -25.91 -6.06
N GLY A 226 7.43 -25.26 -7.08
CA GLY A 226 6.91 -23.99 -7.60
C GLY A 226 7.56 -22.76 -6.97
N SER A 227 7.51 -21.67 -7.73
CA SER A 227 7.90 -20.32 -7.34
C SER A 227 6.70 -19.53 -6.83
N PRO A 228 6.88 -18.45 -6.04
CA PRO A 228 5.76 -17.67 -5.51
C PRO A 228 4.76 -17.21 -6.58
N SER A 229 5.25 -16.86 -7.79
CA SER A 229 4.41 -16.42 -8.92
C SER A 229 3.45 -17.48 -9.48
N GLU A 230 3.62 -18.75 -9.10
CA GLU A 230 2.75 -19.86 -9.53
C GLU A 230 1.63 -20.15 -8.53
N PHE A 231 1.61 -19.44 -7.39
CA PHE A 231 0.57 -19.51 -6.37
C PHE A 231 -0.37 -18.31 -6.48
N GLN A 232 -1.67 -18.56 -6.38
CA GLN A 232 -2.66 -17.53 -6.13
C GLN A 232 -2.79 -17.36 -4.62
N ILE A 233 -2.42 -16.19 -4.09
CA ILE A 233 -2.44 -15.90 -2.65
C ILE A 233 -3.61 -14.98 -2.34
N THR A 234 -4.37 -15.26 -1.29
CA THR A 234 -5.55 -14.47 -0.89
C THR A 234 -5.58 -14.30 0.63
N LEU A 235 -5.87 -13.09 1.11
CA LEU A 235 -6.07 -12.84 2.53
C LEU A 235 -7.47 -13.33 2.98
N THR A 236 -7.52 -14.06 4.08
CA THR A 236 -8.75 -14.56 4.71
C THR A 236 -8.95 -13.92 6.08
N GLU A 237 -10.10 -14.16 6.75
CA GLU A 237 -10.37 -13.64 8.09
C GLU A 237 -9.36 -14.15 9.15
N THR A 238 -8.67 -15.26 8.89
CA THR A 238 -7.83 -15.95 9.89
C THR A 238 -6.36 -16.05 9.48
N GLY A 239 -5.98 -15.60 8.27
CA GLY A 239 -4.62 -15.75 7.75
C GLY A 239 -4.59 -15.73 6.23
N LEU A 240 -3.70 -16.51 5.61
CA LEU A 240 -3.56 -16.57 4.15
C LEU A 240 -4.21 -17.82 3.57
N ARG A 241 -4.64 -17.75 2.31
CA ARG A 241 -4.99 -18.90 1.49
C ARG A 241 -4.09 -18.94 0.27
N LEU A 242 -3.43 -20.08 0.03
CA LEU A 242 -2.53 -20.30 -1.08
C LEU A 242 -3.13 -21.37 -2.00
N ALA A 243 -3.32 -21.04 -3.28
CA ALA A 243 -3.84 -21.97 -4.28
C ALA A 243 -2.81 -22.20 -5.39
N SER A 244 -2.49 -23.46 -5.68
CA SER A 244 -1.58 -23.84 -6.77
C SER A 244 -2.11 -25.03 -7.58
N PRO A 245 -1.67 -25.20 -8.84
CA PRO A 245 -2.07 -26.35 -9.65
C PRO A 245 -1.39 -27.67 -9.24
N PHE A 246 -0.45 -27.65 -8.29
CA PHE A 246 0.36 -28.82 -7.92
C PHE A 246 0.08 -29.31 -6.50
N GLU A 247 -0.11 -28.39 -5.55
CA GLU A 247 -0.32 -28.72 -4.14
C GLU A 247 -1.77 -28.48 -3.69
N GLY A 248 -2.62 -27.83 -4.50
CA GLY A 248 -4.04 -27.63 -4.20
C GLY A 248 -4.34 -26.29 -3.52
N VAL A 249 -5.34 -26.21 -2.64
CA VAL A 249 -5.78 -24.97 -1.98
C VAL A 249 -5.64 -25.07 -0.46
N ASP A 250 -4.65 -24.38 0.08
CA ASP A 250 -4.30 -24.46 1.50
C ASP A 250 -4.67 -23.19 2.27
N ASP A 251 -5.14 -23.37 3.49
CA ASP A 251 -5.37 -22.31 4.47
C ASP A 251 -4.22 -22.28 5.50
N LEU A 252 -3.56 -21.14 5.62
CA LEU A 252 -2.46 -20.89 6.56
C LEU A 252 -2.94 -19.96 7.66
N ILE A 253 -2.86 -20.42 8.90
CA ILE A 253 -3.25 -19.70 10.12
C ILE A 253 -2.03 -19.65 11.04
N ASN A 254 -1.76 -18.48 11.64
CA ASN A 254 -0.62 -18.29 12.55
C ASN A 254 0.71 -18.78 11.92
N ILE A 255 1.00 -18.35 10.69
CA ILE A 255 2.26 -18.64 9.99
C ILE A 255 2.94 -17.30 9.72
N GLU A 256 4.23 -17.18 10.06
CA GLU A 256 5.01 -15.94 9.86
C GLU A 256 5.87 -15.99 8.59
N GLN A 257 6.16 -17.17 8.05
CA GLN A 257 6.99 -17.35 6.86
C GLN A 257 6.46 -18.43 5.94
N VAL A 258 6.53 -18.17 4.63
CA VAL A 258 6.30 -19.18 3.59
C VAL A 258 7.61 -19.41 2.84
N GLU A 259 8.05 -20.67 2.78
CA GLU A 259 9.22 -21.11 2.01
C GLU A 259 8.76 -21.79 0.73
N PHE A 260 9.00 -21.14 -0.40
CA PHE A 260 8.84 -21.69 -1.75
C PHE A 260 10.17 -22.28 -2.24
N ALA A 261 10.15 -22.96 -3.41
CA ALA A 261 11.36 -23.54 -3.98
C ALA A 261 12.45 -22.48 -4.25
N GLY A 262 13.40 -22.35 -3.32
CA GLY A 262 14.54 -21.44 -3.40
C GLY A 262 14.30 -20.00 -2.90
N GLN A 263 13.16 -19.72 -2.26
CA GLN A 263 12.84 -18.39 -1.73
C GLN A 263 11.99 -18.49 -0.45
N SER A 264 12.38 -17.76 0.60
CA SER A 264 11.56 -17.57 1.81
C SER A 264 10.97 -16.16 1.79
N VAL A 265 9.67 -16.04 2.04
CA VAL A 265 8.95 -14.77 2.09
C VAL A 265 8.22 -14.69 3.44
N LEU A 266 8.29 -13.54 4.11
CA LEU A 266 7.50 -13.34 5.33
C LEU A 266 6.03 -13.17 4.96
N VAL A 267 5.14 -13.71 5.79
CA VAL A 267 3.70 -13.53 5.62
C VAL A 267 3.32 -12.06 5.74
N SER A 268 4.03 -11.27 6.55
CA SER A 268 3.86 -9.80 6.58
C SER A 268 4.05 -9.17 5.21
N ASP A 269 5.07 -9.59 4.47
CA ASP A 269 5.43 -9.01 3.17
C ASP A 269 4.41 -9.45 2.10
N LEU A 270 3.92 -10.69 2.18
CA LEU A 270 2.83 -11.18 1.32
C LEU A 270 1.50 -10.45 1.61
N ILE A 271 1.22 -10.16 2.87
CA ILE A 271 0.04 -9.37 3.26
C ILE A 271 0.20 -7.93 2.78
N GLU A 272 1.39 -7.32 2.88
CA GLU A 272 1.65 -5.99 2.31
C GLU A 272 1.45 -5.95 0.79
N GLU A 273 1.81 -7.02 0.07
CA GLU A 273 1.55 -7.15 -1.37
C GLU A 273 0.05 -7.29 -1.69
N ILE A 274 -0.75 -7.90 -0.80
CA ILE A 274 -2.20 -8.12 -0.96
C ILE A 274 -3.04 -6.93 -0.48
N VAL A 275 -2.60 -6.23 0.57
CA VAL A 275 -3.31 -5.12 1.24
C VAL A 275 -2.88 -3.76 0.68
N GLY A 276 -1.87 -3.72 -0.19
CA GLY A 276 -1.36 -2.49 -0.79
C GLY A 276 -0.31 -1.85 0.11
N ARG A 277 0.80 -1.45 -0.50
CA ARG A 277 1.81 -0.61 0.15
C ARG A 277 1.19 0.76 0.49
N PRO A 278 1.68 1.46 1.53
CA PRO A 278 1.44 2.90 1.65
C PRO A 278 2.07 3.56 0.43
N GLY A 279 1.22 3.99 -0.51
CA GLY A 279 1.63 4.52 -1.80
C GLY A 279 2.05 3.46 -2.84
N VAL A 280 1.62 3.63 -4.08
CA VAL A 280 2.08 2.91 -5.28
C VAL A 280 3.09 3.72 -6.07
N PHE A 281 4.04 3.02 -6.70
CA PHE A 281 4.94 3.59 -7.70
C PHE A 281 4.63 2.91 -9.04
N LEU A 282 3.97 3.65 -9.93
CA LEU A 282 3.51 3.17 -11.24
C LEU A 282 4.26 3.90 -12.36
N VAL A 283 4.73 3.15 -13.34
CA VAL A 283 5.38 3.68 -14.54
C VAL A 283 4.72 3.06 -15.75
N ALA A 284 4.31 3.92 -16.69
CA ALA A 284 3.70 3.56 -17.96
C ALA A 284 4.65 2.76 -18.86
N ALA A 285 4.09 2.12 -19.88
CA ALA A 285 4.84 1.61 -21.02
C ALA A 285 4.91 2.68 -22.12
N GLU A 286 5.47 2.36 -23.29
CA GLU A 286 5.37 3.27 -24.44
C GLU A 286 3.93 3.30 -24.98
N GLY A 287 3.40 4.50 -25.24
CA GLY A 287 2.05 4.73 -25.78
C GLY A 287 1.10 5.30 -24.73
N GLY A 288 -0.16 5.53 -25.08
CA GLY A 288 -1.14 6.06 -24.14
C GLY A 288 -1.66 5.00 -23.18
N ASP A 289 -1.40 5.20 -21.90
CA ASP A 289 -1.75 4.34 -20.77
C ASP A 289 -2.71 5.03 -19.79
N THR A 290 -3.17 4.28 -18.78
CA THR A 290 -3.96 4.83 -17.68
C THR A 290 -3.42 4.30 -16.36
N LEU A 291 -2.94 5.22 -15.53
CA LEU A 291 -2.35 4.98 -14.23
C LEU A 291 -3.31 5.53 -13.17
N ILE A 292 -3.61 4.70 -12.18
CA ILE A 292 -4.54 5.05 -11.09
C ILE A 292 -3.83 4.70 -9.79
N GLY A 293 -3.69 5.69 -8.92
CA GLY A 293 -3.17 5.55 -7.58
C GLY A 293 -4.19 4.96 -6.61
N THR A 294 -3.90 5.12 -5.32
CA THR A 294 -4.59 4.60 -4.16
C THR A 294 -5.13 5.76 -3.30
N ASP A 295 -5.39 5.53 -2.02
CA ASP A 295 -5.79 6.57 -1.07
C ASP A 295 -4.59 7.09 -0.25
N ASP A 296 -3.38 6.69 -0.61
CA ASP A 296 -2.11 7.02 0.03
C ASP A 296 -1.19 7.75 -0.98
N ASN A 297 -0.11 8.37 -0.50
CA ASN A 297 0.84 9.11 -1.35
C ASN A 297 1.51 8.25 -2.42
N ASP A 298 1.20 8.50 -3.68
CA ASP A 298 1.64 7.72 -4.83
C ASP A 298 2.71 8.43 -5.68
N THR A 299 3.29 7.68 -6.62
CA THR A 299 4.11 8.23 -7.69
C THR A 299 3.72 7.58 -9.02
N LEU A 300 3.22 8.38 -9.95
CA LEU A 300 2.72 7.94 -11.26
C LEU A 300 3.54 8.61 -12.37
N ILE A 301 4.07 7.84 -13.31
CA ILE A 301 4.91 8.33 -14.42
C ILE A 301 4.36 7.82 -15.76
N GLY A 302 3.94 8.75 -16.64
CA GLY A 302 3.33 8.51 -17.97
C GLY A 302 4.32 8.21 -19.10
N GLU A 303 5.60 8.57 -18.95
CA GLU A 303 6.64 8.38 -19.98
C GLU A 303 6.31 9.04 -21.34
N GLN A 304 5.96 8.28 -22.37
CA GLN A 304 5.76 8.81 -23.72
C GLN A 304 4.43 8.29 -24.25
N GLY A 305 3.51 9.17 -24.61
CA GLY A 305 2.17 8.71 -24.94
C GLY A 305 1.13 9.80 -24.97
N HIS A 306 -0.03 9.44 -24.46
CA HIS A 306 -1.26 10.22 -24.34
C HIS A 306 -1.92 9.60 -23.13
N ASP A 307 -1.43 9.96 -21.96
CA ASP A 307 -1.57 9.19 -20.73
C ASP A 307 -2.65 9.77 -19.82
N GLY A 308 -3.34 8.90 -19.10
CA GLY A 308 -4.29 9.28 -18.07
C GLY A 308 -3.72 8.97 -16.70
N LEU A 309 -3.38 9.97 -15.90
CA LEU A 309 -2.85 9.80 -14.54
C LEU A 309 -3.90 10.30 -13.54
N ALA A 310 -4.26 9.46 -12.57
CA ALA A 310 -5.12 9.84 -11.46
C ALA A 310 -4.44 9.43 -10.15
N GLY A 311 -4.03 10.41 -9.34
CA GLY A 311 -3.39 10.20 -8.04
C GLY A 311 -4.37 9.57 -7.05
N GLY A 312 -5.40 10.31 -6.71
CA GLY A 312 -6.41 9.88 -5.74
C GLY A 312 -6.27 10.70 -4.47
N PRO A 313 -6.77 10.22 -3.32
CA PRO A 313 -6.42 10.82 -2.05
C PRO A 313 -4.95 10.55 -1.72
N GLY A 314 -4.26 11.51 -1.11
CA GLY A 314 -2.83 11.40 -0.79
C GLY A 314 -2.07 12.60 -1.32
N ASN A 315 -0.83 12.78 -0.85
CA ASN A 315 0.07 13.76 -1.45
C ASN A 315 0.90 13.04 -2.51
N ASP A 316 0.50 13.17 -3.76
CA ASP A 316 0.98 12.37 -4.86
C ASP A 316 2.06 13.08 -5.67
N THR A 317 2.83 12.31 -6.46
CA THR A 317 3.75 12.83 -7.47
C THR A 317 3.36 12.29 -8.83
N LEU A 318 2.95 13.15 -9.75
CA LEU A 318 2.43 12.78 -11.07
C LEU A 318 3.28 13.42 -12.16
N GLU A 319 3.82 12.61 -13.07
CA GLU A 319 4.66 13.08 -14.18
C GLU A 319 4.12 12.54 -15.52
N GLY A 320 3.50 13.40 -16.36
CA GLY A 320 3.03 13.03 -17.71
C GLY A 320 4.18 12.72 -18.67
N ASN A 321 5.23 13.54 -18.61
CA ASN A 321 6.44 13.50 -19.44
C ASN A 321 6.21 13.94 -20.89
N GLY A 322 5.83 13.06 -21.81
CA GLY A 322 5.75 13.42 -23.23
C GLY A 322 4.47 12.90 -23.84
N GLY A 323 3.63 13.77 -24.37
CA GLY A 323 2.28 13.39 -24.74
C GLY A 323 1.31 14.54 -24.58
N ASN A 324 0.05 14.30 -24.92
CA ASN A 324 -1.02 15.19 -24.48
C ASN A 324 -1.79 14.44 -23.39
N ASP A 325 -1.40 14.69 -22.15
CA ASP A 325 -1.78 13.87 -21.01
C ASP A 325 -2.98 14.47 -20.27
N SER A 326 -3.68 13.63 -19.52
CA SER A 326 -4.78 14.01 -18.66
C SER A 326 -4.40 13.62 -17.24
N ILE A 327 -4.10 14.60 -16.41
CA ILE A 327 -3.55 14.41 -15.06
C ILE A 327 -4.50 14.99 -14.02
N SER A 328 -4.82 14.20 -12.98
CA SER A 328 -5.67 14.60 -11.86
C SER A 328 -4.98 14.23 -10.55
N GLY A 329 -4.57 15.22 -9.75
CA GLY A 329 -4.05 15.02 -8.40
C GLY A 329 -5.12 14.45 -7.46
N SER A 330 -6.24 15.16 -7.35
CA SER A 330 -7.43 14.87 -6.55
C SER A 330 -7.37 15.44 -5.13
N ASP A 331 -7.18 14.65 -4.06
CA ASP A 331 -7.28 15.16 -2.69
C ASP A 331 -5.92 15.02 -2.00
N GLY A 332 -5.26 16.12 -1.68
CA GLY A 332 -3.98 16.18 -0.99
C GLY A 332 -3.10 17.25 -1.58
N ASN A 333 -1.88 17.39 -1.08
CA ASN A 333 -0.94 18.37 -1.63
C ASN A 333 -0.05 17.69 -2.66
N ASP A 334 -0.40 17.85 -3.93
CA ASP A 334 0.18 17.10 -5.03
C ASP A 334 1.32 17.84 -5.71
N LEU A 335 2.27 17.07 -6.27
CA LEU A 335 3.31 17.56 -7.16
C LEU A 335 3.05 17.02 -8.56
N ILE A 336 2.67 17.90 -9.48
CA ILE A 336 2.25 17.53 -10.83
C ILE A 336 3.15 18.19 -11.88
N SER A 337 3.63 17.41 -12.84
CA SER A 337 4.30 17.88 -14.05
C SER A 337 3.65 17.29 -15.30
N GLY A 338 3.16 18.15 -16.21
CA GLY A 338 2.63 17.75 -17.52
C GLY A 338 3.74 17.24 -18.42
N GLY A 339 4.71 18.12 -18.70
CA GLY A 339 5.90 17.80 -19.46
C GLY A 339 5.86 18.39 -20.86
N ALA A 340 5.77 17.58 -21.90
CA ALA A 340 5.84 18.03 -23.29
C ALA A 340 4.63 17.56 -24.09
N GLY A 341 3.86 18.51 -24.60
CA GLY A 341 2.66 18.36 -25.39
C GLY A 341 1.53 19.14 -24.71
N ASN A 342 0.30 18.99 -25.19
CA ASN A 342 -0.81 19.84 -24.73
C ASN A 342 -1.60 19.10 -23.66
N ASP A 343 -1.34 19.39 -22.40
CA ASP A 343 -1.81 18.63 -21.25
C ASP A 343 -3.08 19.23 -20.64
N ASN A 344 -3.85 18.39 -19.94
CA ASN A 344 -5.00 18.79 -19.13
C ASN A 344 -4.76 18.36 -17.70
N ILE A 345 -4.53 19.34 -16.83
CA ILE A 345 -4.04 19.12 -15.47
C ILE A 345 -5.00 19.73 -14.45
N GLY A 346 -5.42 18.92 -13.47
CA GLY A 346 -6.16 19.38 -12.30
C GLY A 346 -5.43 19.01 -11.01
N GLY A 347 -5.18 19.99 -10.14
CA GLY A 347 -4.66 19.79 -8.78
C GLY A 347 -5.69 19.09 -7.90
N GLY A 348 -6.77 19.81 -7.56
CA GLY A 348 -7.92 19.26 -6.86
C GLY A 348 -8.17 19.97 -5.53
N GLN A 349 -8.08 19.25 -4.41
CA GLN A 349 -8.16 19.81 -3.05
C GLN A 349 -6.80 19.67 -2.37
N GLY A 350 -6.26 20.75 -1.84
CA GLY A 350 -4.98 20.77 -1.13
C GLY A 350 -4.09 21.86 -1.71
N ASP A 351 -2.93 22.07 -1.10
CA ASP A 351 -1.98 23.07 -1.61
C ASP A 351 -1.09 22.38 -2.67
N ASP A 352 -1.42 22.55 -3.95
CA ASP A 352 -0.80 21.82 -5.06
C ASP A 352 0.36 22.59 -5.69
N THR A 353 1.32 21.87 -6.26
CA THR A 353 2.39 22.43 -7.09
C THR A 353 2.33 21.83 -8.49
N ILE A 354 2.05 22.66 -9.49
CA ILE A 354 1.77 22.24 -10.85
C ILE A 354 2.69 22.95 -11.85
N ASP A 355 3.32 22.18 -12.74
CA ASP A 355 4.12 22.65 -13.88
C ASP A 355 3.58 22.03 -15.17
N GLY A 356 2.96 22.83 -16.05
CA GLY A 356 2.44 22.37 -17.35
C GLY A 356 3.56 21.89 -18.26
N GLY A 357 4.62 22.69 -18.36
CA GLY A 357 5.84 22.34 -19.08
C GLY A 357 5.90 23.01 -20.44
N SER A 358 5.71 22.26 -21.53
CA SER A 358 5.78 22.81 -22.88
C SER A 358 4.66 22.28 -23.75
N GLY A 359 4.02 23.15 -24.52
CA GLY A 359 2.79 22.87 -25.25
C GLY A 359 1.71 23.86 -24.81
N ASP A 360 0.53 23.80 -25.44
CA ASP A 360 -0.58 24.65 -25.02
C ASP A 360 -1.41 23.87 -23.98
N ASP A 361 -1.24 24.19 -22.70
CA ASP A 361 -1.77 23.44 -21.55
C ASP A 361 -3.06 24.04 -20.99
N ILE A 362 -3.87 23.20 -20.34
CA ILE A 362 -5.05 23.63 -19.56
C ILE A 362 -4.87 23.16 -18.13
N ILE A 363 -4.75 24.11 -17.20
CA ILE A 363 -4.37 23.85 -15.82
C ILE A 363 -5.38 24.49 -14.87
N GLY A 364 -5.86 23.72 -13.89
CA GLY A 364 -6.65 24.21 -12.77
C GLY A 364 -6.08 23.75 -11.42
N GLY A 365 -5.81 24.69 -10.51
CA GLY A 365 -5.35 24.39 -9.14
C GLY A 365 -6.46 23.74 -8.33
N GLY A 366 -7.56 24.45 -8.11
CA GLY A 366 -8.75 23.91 -7.46
C GLY A 366 -9.03 24.59 -6.13
N PHE A 367 -8.95 23.86 -5.03
CA PHE A 367 -9.10 24.39 -3.67
C PHE A 367 -7.78 24.28 -2.93
N GLY A 368 -7.30 25.35 -2.34
CA GLY A 368 -6.06 25.37 -1.58
C GLY A 368 -5.16 26.49 -2.07
N ALA A 369 -4.03 26.71 -1.40
CA ALA A 369 -3.08 27.72 -1.84
C ALA A 369 -2.11 27.10 -2.85
N ASP A 370 -2.41 27.24 -4.13
CA ASP A 370 -1.72 26.53 -5.21
C ASP A 370 -0.54 27.32 -5.78
N SER A 371 0.44 26.59 -6.33
CA SER A 371 1.58 27.14 -7.06
C SER A 371 1.61 26.56 -8.47
N ILE A 372 1.23 27.36 -9.47
CA ILE A 372 1.03 26.89 -10.85
C ILE A 372 1.93 27.64 -11.83
N THR A 373 2.58 26.90 -12.72
CA THR A 373 3.31 27.43 -13.89
C THR A 373 2.76 26.79 -15.16
N GLY A 374 2.33 27.58 -16.14
CA GLY A 374 1.93 27.11 -17.48
C GLY A 374 3.14 26.55 -18.22
N GLY A 375 4.15 27.40 -18.43
CA GLY A 375 5.43 26.98 -18.98
C GLY A 375 5.68 27.63 -20.34
N ALA A 376 5.81 26.84 -21.41
CA ALA A 376 6.06 27.36 -22.75
C ALA A 376 4.95 26.94 -23.71
N GLY A 377 4.23 27.89 -24.27
CA GLY A 377 3.07 27.66 -25.13
C GLY A 377 1.98 28.68 -24.80
N ASN A 378 0.78 28.51 -25.35
CA ASN A 378 -0.34 29.40 -25.00
C ASN A 378 -1.24 28.67 -24.01
N ASP A 379 -1.04 28.96 -22.74
CA ASP A 379 -1.60 28.19 -21.65
C ASP A 379 -2.90 28.81 -21.11
N VAL A 380 -3.76 27.97 -20.53
CA VAL A 380 -4.94 28.39 -19.78
C VAL A 380 -4.75 27.96 -18.34
N VAL A 381 -4.53 28.93 -17.44
CA VAL A 381 -4.22 28.70 -16.03
C VAL A 381 -5.30 29.30 -15.14
N ALA A 382 -5.88 28.50 -14.25
CA ALA A 382 -6.81 28.96 -13.23
C ALA A 382 -6.34 28.51 -11.84
N GLY A 383 -6.16 29.46 -10.90
CA GLY A 383 -5.80 29.17 -9.51
C GLY A 383 -6.94 28.46 -8.78
N GLY A 384 -8.04 29.17 -8.58
CA GLY A 384 -9.27 28.58 -8.07
C GLY A 384 -9.72 29.27 -6.80
N ALA A 385 -9.63 28.59 -5.66
CA ALA A 385 -10.05 29.13 -4.38
C ALA A 385 -8.89 29.15 -3.40
N ASP A 386 -8.82 30.23 -2.61
CA ASP A 386 -7.72 30.59 -1.69
C ASP A 386 -6.61 31.34 -2.42
N SER A 387 -5.49 31.63 -1.76
CA SER A 387 -4.48 32.58 -2.29
C SER A 387 -3.41 31.86 -3.06
N ASP A 388 -3.41 32.04 -4.38
CA ASP A 388 -2.59 31.27 -5.32
C ASP A 388 -1.36 32.05 -5.81
N THR A 389 -0.36 31.31 -6.29
CA THR A 389 0.77 31.86 -7.06
C THR A 389 0.75 31.28 -8.46
N LEU A 390 0.51 32.13 -9.46
CA LEU A 390 0.29 31.74 -10.85
C LEU A 390 1.34 32.36 -11.77
N SER A 391 1.80 31.58 -12.74
CA SER A 391 2.69 32.02 -13.81
C SER A 391 2.18 31.50 -15.15
N GLY A 392 1.94 32.38 -16.12
CA GLY A 392 1.65 32.01 -17.51
C GLY A 392 2.88 31.35 -18.14
N GLY A 393 3.93 32.16 -18.36
CA GLY A 393 5.22 31.68 -18.85
C GLY A 393 5.58 32.32 -20.20
N ASP A 394 6.14 31.53 -21.11
CA ASP A 394 6.45 31.97 -22.47
C ASP A 394 5.27 31.66 -23.41
N GLY A 395 4.60 32.68 -23.94
CA GLY A 395 3.54 32.56 -24.94
C GLY A 395 2.35 33.45 -24.58
N ASN A 396 1.26 33.36 -25.35
CA ASN A 396 0.10 34.22 -25.10
C ASN A 396 -0.89 33.48 -24.21
N ASP A 397 -0.84 33.77 -22.93
CA ASP A 397 -1.52 32.98 -21.91
C ASP A 397 -2.86 33.59 -21.48
N SER A 398 -3.72 32.74 -20.91
CA SER A 398 -4.94 33.18 -20.22
C SER A 398 -4.85 32.73 -18.76
N VAL A 399 -4.70 33.69 -17.85
CA VAL A 399 -4.45 33.41 -16.42
C VAL A 399 -5.55 34.01 -15.56
N SER A 400 -6.11 33.22 -14.63
CA SER A 400 -7.15 33.68 -13.71
C SER A 400 -6.88 33.26 -12.25
N GLY A 401 -6.77 34.24 -11.35
CA GLY A 401 -6.68 34.01 -9.90
C GLY A 401 -7.98 33.45 -9.30
N SER A 402 -9.12 33.94 -9.77
CA SER A 402 -10.47 33.55 -9.33
C SER A 402 -10.83 34.08 -7.94
N PHE A 403 -10.62 33.32 -6.86
CA PHE A 403 -11.00 33.72 -5.51
C PHE A 403 -9.80 33.67 -4.57
N GLY A 404 -9.23 34.79 -4.16
CA GLY A 404 -7.99 34.70 -3.42
C GLY A 404 -7.38 36.04 -3.11
N ASN A 405 -6.16 36.05 -2.59
CA ASN A 405 -5.31 37.24 -2.75
C ASN A 405 -4.14 36.72 -3.58
N ASP A 406 -4.27 36.82 -4.89
CA ASP A 406 -3.46 36.03 -5.80
C ASP A 406 -2.21 36.79 -6.22
N LEU A 407 -1.13 36.05 -6.46
CA LEU A 407 0.10 36.57 -7.04
C LEU A 407 0.22 36.02 -8.46
N ILE A 408 0.10 36.88 -9.46
CA ILE A 408 0.01 36.48 -10.87
C ILE A 408 1.15 37.10 -11.67
N PHE A 409 1.86 36.26 -12.44
CA PHE A 409 2.88 36.67 -13.40
C PHE A 409 2.47 36.22 -14.81
N GLY A 410 2.28 37.15 -15.76
CA GLY A 410 2.10 36.78 -17.18
C GLY A 410 3.42 36.29 -17.77
N ASN A 411 4.49 37.05 -17.54
CA ASN A 411 5.85 36.88 -18.04
C ASN A 411 6.03 37.35 -19.49
N GLY A 412 5.89 36.49 -20.50
CA GLY A 412 6.29 36.85 -21.84
C GLY A 412 5.30 36.42 -22.90
N GLY A 413 4.69 37.38 -23.57
CA GLY A 413 3.69 37.18 -24.61
C GLY A 413 2.55 38.17 -24.40
N ALA A 414 1.52 38.11 -25.25
CA ALA A 414 0.35 38.98 -25.11
C ALA A 414 -0.76 38.26 -24.36
N ASP A 415 -0.85 38.52 -23.06
CA ASP A 415 -1.61 37.74 -22.09
C ASP A 415 -3.01 38.32 -21.81
N ASP A 416 -3.93 37.47 -21.33
CA ASP A 416 -5.25 37.82 -20.83
C ASP A 416 -5.37 37.40 -19.36
N ILE A 417 -5.20 38.36 -18.45
CA ILE A 417 -5.03 38.13 -17.02
C ILE A 417 -6.22 38.70 -16.24
N GLY A 418 -6.79 37.88 -15.35
CA GLY A 418 -7.82 38.31 -14.39
C GLY A 418 -7.46 37.94 -12.96
N GLY A 419 -7.34 38.93 -12.06
CA GLY A 419 -7.16 38.69 -10.62
C GLY A 419 -8.37 37.97 -10.01
N GLY A 420 -9.54 38.57 -10.15
CA GLY A 420 -10.80 37.97 -9.73
C GLY A 420 -11.36 38.67 -8.50
N THR A 421 -11.50 37.97 -7.38
CA THR A 421 -11.91 38.60 -6.12
C THR A 421 -10.79 38.53 -5.10
N GLY A 422 -10.53 39.65 -4.43
CA GLY A 422 -9.78 39.73 -3.19
C GLY A 422 -8.80 40.88 -3.17
N ARG A 423 -7.50 40.62 -3.12
CA ARG A 423 -6.47 41.65 -3.23
C ARG A 423 -5.34 41.02 -4.00
N ASP A 424 -5.29 41.32 -5.26
CA ASP A 424 -4.42 40.61 -6.18
C ASP A 424 -3.19 41.46 -6.50
N THR A 425 -2.08 40.79 -6.76
CA THR A 425 -0.83 41.38 -7.22
C THR A 425 -0.50 40.79 -8.57
N ILE A 426 -0.53 41.62 -9.61
CA ILE A 426 -0.40 41.20 -11.00
C ILE A 426 0.80 41.91 -11.63
N ASP A 427 1.67 41.15 -12.26
CA ASP A 427 2.77 41.60 -13.12
C ASP A 427 2.58 40.94 -14.50
N ALA A 428 2.09 41.68 -15.48
CA ALA A 428 1.73 41.11 -16.78
C ALA A 428 2.99 40.76 -17.59
N GLY A 429 4.02 41.60 -17.53
CA GLY A 429 5.36 41.26 -17.96
C GLY A 429 5.70 41.90 -19.29
N ALA A 430 5.85 41.12 -20.35
CA ALA A 430 6.28 41.63 -21.65
C ALA A 430 5.33 41.19 -22.77
N GLY A 431 4.71 42.14 -23.44
CA GLY A 431 3.79 41.97 -24.55
C GLY A 431 2.63 42.95 -24.45
N ASP A 432 1.69 42.88 -25.38
CA ASP A 432 0.52 43.78 -25.35
C ASP A 432 -0.60 43.10 -24.56
N ASP A 433 -0.65 43.35 -23.25
CA ASP A 433 -1.44 42.56 -22.30
C ASP A 433 -2.84 43.12 -22.08
N ARG A 434 -3.74 42.24 -21.61
CA ARG A 434 -5.07 42.61 -21.10
C ARG A 434 -5.17 42.17 -19.67
N VAL A 435 -5.27 43.13 -18.76
CA VAL A 435 -5.29 42.87 -17.32
C VAL A 435 -6.55 43.43 -16.69
N GLY A 436 -7.23 42.61 -15.89
CA GLY A 436 -8.29 43.02 -14.98
C GLY A 436 -7.96 42.62 -13.55
N GLY A 437 -7.86 43.57 -12.61
CA GLY A 437 -7.72 43.28 -11.18
C GLY A 437 -8.97 42.58 -10.64
N GLY A 438 -10.13 43.20 -10.83
CA GLY A 438 -11.43 42.64 -10.47
C GLY A 438 -12.03 43.32 -9.26
N GLU A 439 -12.51 42.56 -8.28
CA GLU A 439 -13.01 43.10 -7.02
C GLU A 439 -11.90 43.06 -5.97
N GLY A 440 -11.33 44.18 -5.58
CA GLY A 440 -10.21 44.15 -4.66
C GLY A 440 -9.47 45.46 -4.54
N ASP A 441 -8.62 45.61 -3.53
CA ASP A 441 -7.66 46.72 -3.58
C ASP A 441 -6.40 46.17 -4.28
N ASP A 442 -6.35 46.19 -5.61
CA ASP A 442 -5.40 45.41 -6.40
C ASP A 442 -4.13 46.19 -6.73
N SER A 443 -3.04 45.48 -7.03
CA SER A 443 -1.77 46.04 -7.49
C SER A 443 -1.44 45.47 -8.86
N ILE A 444 -1.44 46.31 -9.89
CA ILE A 444 -1.24 45.92 -11.29
C ILE A 444 0.00 46.61 -11.85
N LEU A 445 0.90 45.83 -12.42
CA LEU A 445 2.00 46.27 -13.28
C LEU A 445 1.78 45.72 -14.69
N GLY A 446 1.66 46.59 -15.69
CA GLY A 446 1.56 46.21 -17.10
C GLY A 446 2.88 45.64 -17.59
N GLY A 447 3.92 46.47 -17.65
CA GLY A 447 5.27 46.03 -17.94
C GLY A 447 5.77 46.58 -19.26
N ASP A 448 6.33 45.75 -20.14
CA ASP A 448 6.77 46.16 -21.47
C ASP A 448 5.66 45.87 -22.51
N GLY A 449 5.20 46.86 -23.28
CA GLY A 449 4.23 46.68 -24.36
C GLY A 449 3.07 47.66 -24.29
N ASP A 450 2.16 47.62 -25.26
CA ASP A 450 0.99 48.52 -25.26
C ASP A 450 -0.18 47.83 -24.53
N ASP A 451 -0.36 48.11 -23.24
CA ASP A 451 -1.24 47.35 -22.36
C ASP A 451 -2.67 47.91 -22.25
N PHE A 452 -3.63 47.03 -21.95
CA PHE A 452 -4.96 47.41 -21.49
C PHE A 452 -5.14 46.99 -20.03
N LEU A 453 -5.19 47.97 -19.13
CA LEU A 453 -5.26 47.74 -17.68
C LEU A 453 -6.59 48.22 -17.12
N ALA A 454 -7.28 47.35 -16.40
CA ALA A 454 -8.48 47.66 -15.65
C ALA A 454 -8.32 47.28 -14.17
N GLY A 455 -8.43 48.25 -13.26
CA GLY A 455 -8.37 47.97 -11.82
C GLY A 455 -9.59 47.19 -11.36
N GLY A 456 -10.77 47.77 -11.61
CA GLY A 456 -12.05 47.13 -11.37
C GLY A 456 -12.81 47.87 -10.27
N GLY A 457 -12.90 47.28 -9.09
CA GLY A 457 -13.62 47.89 -7.97
C GLY A 457 -12.78 47.92 -6.69
N ARG A 458 -12.94 49.01 -5.92
CA ARG A 458 -12.14 49.45 -4.76
C ARG A 458 -10.86 50.15 -5.19
N ASN A 459 -9.88 50.30 -4.28
CA ASN A 459 -8.80 51.27 -4.49
C ASN A 459 -7.57 50.55 -5.04
N ASP A 460 -7.26 50.81 -6.30
CA ASP A 460 -6.23 50.09 -7.03
C ASP A 460 -4.94 50.91 -7.14
N LEU A 461 -3.83 50.19 -7.23
CA LEU A 461 -2.52 50.71 -7.61
C LEU A 461 -2.16 50.17 -8.99
N ILE A 462 -2.06 51.04 -9.99
CA ILE A 462 -1.79 50.65 -11.37
C ILE A 462 -0.54 51.37 -11.87
N ASP A 463 0.36 50.62 -12.49
CA ASP A 463 1.54 51.10 -13.21
C ASP A 463 1.54 50.50 -14.62
N GLY A 464 1.39 51.34 -15.65
CA GLY A 464 1.39 50.91 -17.05
C GLY A 464 2.74 50.32 -17.47
N GLY A 465 3.82 51.01 -17.10
CA GLY A 465 5.17 50.56 -17.39
C GLY A 465 5.74 51.23 -18.62
N ALA A 466 6.01 50.47 -19.68
CA ALA A 466 6.67 50.95 -20.88
C ALA A 466 5.86 50.61 -22.12
N GLY A 467 5.30 51.62 -22.78
CA GLY A 467 4.53 51.45 -24.01
C GLY A 467 3.39 52.46 -24.01
N SER A 468 2.46 52.37 -24.96
CA SER A 468 1.32 53.28 -25.00
C SER A 468 0.10 52.63 -24.36
N ASP A 469 -0.08 52.84 -23.06
CA ASP A 469 -1.03 52.07 -22.27
C ASP A 469 -2.43 52.66 -22.26
N THR A 470 -3.44 51.81 -22.11
CA THR A 470 -4.83 52.21 -21.90
C THR A 470 -5.28 51.78 -20.51
N ILE A 471 -5.50 52.74 -19.62
CA ILE A 471 -5.76 52.48 -18.21
C ILE A 471 -7.16 52.95 -17.82
N ASN A 472 -7.96 52.03 -17.26
CA ASN A 472 -9.27 52.30 -16.66
C ASN A 472 -9.31 51.74 -15.24
N ALA A 473 -8.92 52.54 -14.25
CA ALA A 473 -8.83 52.06 -12.87
C ALA A 473 -10.18 51.60 -12.30
N GLY A 474 -11.29 52.22 -12.71
CA GLY A 474 -12.63 51.73 -12.40
C GLY A 474 -13.27 52.49 -11.24
N ALA A 475 -13.84 51.76 -10.28
CA ALA A 475 -14.57 52.33 -9.15
C ALA A 475 -13.68 52.33 -7.92
N GLY A 476 -13.35 53.48 -7.34
CA GLY A 476 -12.27 53.48 -6.36
C GLY A 476 -11.72 54.85 -6.00
N ASN A 477 -10.64 54.84 -5.22
CA ASN A 477 -9.75 55.98 -5.13
C ASN A 477 -8.39 55.49 -5.58
N ASP A 478 -8.14 55.58 -6.86
CA ASP A 478 -7.07 54.82 -7.48
C ASP A 478 -5.79 55.64 -7.58
N THR A 479 -4.65 54.95 -7.54
CA THR A 479 -3.33 55.54 -7.81
C THR A 479 -2.80 54.96 -9.10
N ILE A 480 -2.60 55.82 -10.09
CA ILE A 480 -2.30 55.42 -11.46
C ILE A 480 -0.97 56.07 -11.88
N THR A 481 -0.11 55.25 -12.47
CA THR A 481 1.14 55.65 -13.13
C THR A 481 1.01 55.18 -14.56
N GLY A 482 1.11 56.10 -15.52
CA GLY A 482 1.07 55.76 -16.95
C GLY A 482 2.34 55.03 -17.36
N GLY A 483 3.50 55.60 -16.99
CA GLY A 483 4.79 55.04 -17.31
C GLY A 483 5.50 55.83 -18.41
N ALA A 484 6.10 55.12 -19.36
CA ALA A 484 6.79 55.72 -20.51
C ALA A 484 5.85 55.88 -21.70
N ASP A 485 6.27 56.68 -22.69
CA ASP A 485 5.54 56.88 -23.95
C ASP A 485 4.21 57.64 -23.81
N ALA A 486 3.09 57.17 -24.37
CA ALA A 486 1.89 57.98 -24.57
C ALA A 486 0.63 57.24 -24.11
N ASP A 487 0.14 57.63 -22.95
CA ASP A 487 -0.88 56.85 -22.25
C ASP A 487 -2.29 57.43 -22.39
N LEU A 488 -3.28 56.55 -22.28
CA LEU A 488 -4.69 56.86 -22.33
C LEU A 488 -5.36 56.54 -21.00
N PHE A 489 -5.63 57.57 -20.20
CA PHE A 489 -6.39 57.46 -18.96
C PHE A 489 -7.90 57.54 -19.24
N VAL A 490 -8.60 56.43 -19.04
CA VAL A 490 -10.02 56.28 -19.37
C VAL A 490 -10.88 56.44 -18.12
N PHE A 491 -11.81 57.41 -18.16
CA PHE A 491 -12.83 57.59 -17.14
C PHE A 491 -14.22 57.38 -17.76
N SER A 492 -14.77 56.19 -17.56
CA SER A 492 -16.07 55.79 -18.14
C SER A 492 -17.26 55.88 -17.18
N ALA A 493 -17.03 55.70 -15.89
CA ALA A 493 -18.04 55.74 -14.84
C ALA A 493 -17.52 56.61 -13.67
N PHE A 494 -18.44 57.13 -12.87
CA PHE A 494 -18.15 58.02 -11.75
C PHE A 494 -19.11 57.69 -10.60
N PHE A 495 -18.60 57.21 -9.47
CA PHE A 495 -19.38 56.90 -8.27
C PHE A 495 -19.16 57.96 -7.19
N ASP A 496 -20.20 58.23 -6.39
CA ASP A 496 -20.21 59.37 -5.47
C ASP A 496 -19.03 59.37 -4.47
N GLY A 497 -18.14 60.35 -4.60
CA GLY A 497 -17.11 60.66 -3.60
C GLY A 497 -15.74 60.05 -3.88
N GLU A 498 -15.52 59.55 -5.09
CA GLU A 498 -14.25 59.01 -5.57
C GLU A 498 -13.20 60.11 -5.81
N SER A 499 -11.95 59.70 -5.67
CA SER A 499 -10.79 60.57 -5.82
C SER A 499 -9.59 59.78 -6.33
N ASP A 500 -9.27 59.97 -7.60
CA ASP A 500 -8.14 59.29 -8.25
C ASP A 500 -6.91 60.20 -8.30
N ALA A 501 -5.74 59.58 -8.35
CA ALA A 501 -4.44 60.25 -8.47
C ALA A 501 -3.64 59.67 -9.63
N ILE A 502 -3.20 60.53 -10.54
CA ILE A 502 -2.30 60.20 -11.64
C ILE A 502 -0.95 60.82 -11.36
N THR A 503 0.08 59.99 -11.29
CA THR A 503 1.34 60.38 -10.65
C THR A 503 2.39 60.97 -11.60
N ASP A 504 2.26 60.74 -12.91
CA ASP A 504 3.32 60.99 -13.88
C ASP A 504 2.89 61.54 -15.25
N PHE A 505 1.63 61.99 -15.39
CA PHE A 505 1.08 62.54 -16.64
C PHE A 505 2.03 63.48 -17.40
N GLU A 506 2.33 63.16 -18.67
CA GLU A 506 3.17 63.92 -19.59
C GLU A 506 2.32 64.79 -20.56
N ASP A 507 2.29 66.10 -20.29
CA ASP A 507 1.66 67.13 -21.12
C ASP A 507 2.13 67.06 -22.59
N GLY A 508 1.16 66.89 -23.51
CA GLY A 508 1.39 66.77 -24.94
C GLY A 508 1.74 65.38 -25.45
N SER A 509 1.82 64.37 -24.57
CA SER A 509 1.90 62.94 -24.92
C SER A 509 0.61 62.24 -24.51
N ASP A 510 0.27 62.34 -23.22
CA ASP A 510 -0.81 61.58 -22.61
C ASP A 510 -2.19 62.20 -22.85
N ILE A 511 -3.22 61.35 -22.77
CA ILE A 511 -4.58 61.74 -23.09
C ILE A 511 -5.55 61.22 -22.03
N PHE A 512 -6.50 62.08 -21.67
CA PHE A 512 -7.70 61.72 -20.93
C PHE A 512 -8.84 61.38 -21.87
N LEU A 513 -9.45 60.19 -21.71
CA LEU A 513 -10.74 59.86 -22.33
C LEU A 513 -11.86 59.95 -21.30
N ILE A 514 -12.67 61.00 -21.38
CA ILE A 514 -13.83 61.19 -20.50
C ILE A 514 -15.12 60.82 -21.26
N ARG A 515 -15.83 59.78 -20.81
CA ARG A 515 -17.15 59.47 -21.36
C ARG A 515 -18.19 60.46 -20.84
N ARG A 516 -18.94 61.06 -21.76
CA ARG A 516 -19.96 62.05 -21.42
C ARG A 516 -21.20 61.46 -20.77
N PHE A 517 -21.50 60.21 -21.12
CA PHE A 517 -22.58 59.45 -20.53
C PHE A 517 -22.01 58.15 -19.98
N ASP A 518 -22.42 57.82 -18.77
CA ASP A 518 -22.20 56.50 -18.20
C ASP A 518 -22.83 55.44 -19.15
N PRO A 519 -22.04 54.45 -19.61
CA PRO A 519 -22.51 53.47 -20.58
C PRO A 519 -23.59 52.54 -20.04
N ASP A 520 -23.63 52.32 -18.72
CA ASP A 520 -24.52 51.38 -18.06
C ASP A 520 -25.80 52.06 -17.58
N THR A 521 -25.67 53.27 -17.01
CA THR A 521 -26.81 54.00 -16.43
C THR A 521 -27.41 55.04 -17.38
N GLY A 522 -26.65 55.50 -18.38
CA GLY A 522 -27.03 56.59 -19.27
C GLY A 522 -27.05 57.98 -18.61
N VAL A 523 -26.52 58.09 -17.39
CA VAL A 523 -26.38 59.37 -16.66
C VAL A 523 -25.35 60.24 -17.37
N GLU A 524 -25.64 61.55 -17.51
CA GLU A 524 -24.68 62.51 -18.10
C GLU A 524 -23.61 62.88 -17.06
N ASN A 525 -22.36 62.50 -17.32
CA ASN A 525 -21.21 62.79 -16.46
C ASN A 525 -20.75 64.24 -16.60
N ILE A 526 -20.78 64.76 -17.82
CA ILE A 526 -20.32 66.13 -18.11
C ILE A 526 -21.02 66.75 -19.32
N ASN A 527 -21.34 68.04 -19.21
CA ASN A 527 -22.02 68.83 -20.23
C ASN A 527 -21.22 70.08 -20.59
N ASN A 528 -21.01 70.35 -21.87
CA ASN A 528 -20.24 71.51 -22.34
C ASN A 528 -21.03 72.82 -22.43
N GLY A 529 -22.31 72.81 -22.08
CA GLY A 529 -23.20 73.97 -22.20
C GLY A 529 -23.34 74.51 -23.61
N GLY A 530 -23.03 73.71 -24.64
CA GLY A 530 -23.03 74.11 -26.05
C GLY A 530 -21.78 74.84 -26.55
N ASN A 531 -20.70 74.89 -25.77
CA ASN A 531 -19.49 75.67 -26.09
C ASN A 531 -18.36 74.86 -26.75
N GLY A 532 -18.68 73.75 -27.42
CA GLY A 532 -17.68 72.87 -28.04
C GLY A 532 -16.74 72.23 -27.02
N LEU A 533 -15.50 71.95 -27.42
CA LEU A 533 -14.51 71.25 -26.59
C LEU A 533 -14.09 72.07 -25.35
N ALA A 534 -13.86 73.38 -25.53
CA ALA A 534 -13.53 74.28 -24.43
C ALA A 534 -14.63 74.38 -23.36
N GLY A 535 -15.89 74.09 -23.73
CA GLY A 535 -16.99 74.01 -22.78
C GLY A 535 -16.88 72.85 -21.80
N PHE A 536 -16.30 71.72 -22.22
CA PHE A 536 -16.05 70.60 -21.32
C PHE A 536 -14.94 70.92 -20.32
N LEU A 537 -13.83 71.48 -20.79
CA LEU A 537 -12.72 71.88 -19.91
C LEU A 537 -13.16 72.88 -18.84
N ALA A 538 -14.01 73.84 -19.21
CA ALA A 538 -14.61 74.77 -18.25
C ALA A 538 -15.56 74.08 -17.24
N ALA A 539 -16.26 73.01 -17.66
CA ALA A 539 -17.14 72.24 -16.78
C ALA A 539 -16.36 71.37 -15.79
N MET A 540 -15.12 70.98 -16.11
CA MET A 540 -14.25 70.18 -15.23
C MET A 540 -13.64 70.98 -14.07
N ASN A 541 -13.78 72.31 -14.05
CA ASN A 541 -13.28 73.19 -12.99
C ASN A 541 -11.82 72.89 -12.58
N ILE A 542 -10.92 72.78 -13.57
CA ILE A 542 -9.51 72.46 -13.33
C ILE A 542 -8.84 73.61 -12.56
N VAL A 543 -8.26 73.29 -11.40
CA VAL A 543 -7.61 74.28 -10.50
C VAL A 543 -6.27 73.75 -10.00
N ASP A 544 -5.32 74.68 -9.76
CA ASP A 544 -4.08 74.32 -9.08
C ASP A 544 -4.38 73.90 -7.63
N TRP A 545 -3.87 72.74 -7.24
CA TRP A 545 -4.01 72.15 -5.91
C TRP A 545 -2.65 71.83 -5.29
N ALA A 546 -2.64 71.38 -4.04
CA ALA A 546 -1.42 70.89 -3.43
C ALA A 546 -1.00 69.58 -4.12
N GLY A 547 0.15 69.59 -4.80
CA GLY A 547 0.70 68.41 -5.49
C GLY A 547 0.57 68.43 -7.01
N GLY A 548 -0.36 69.21 -7.58
CA GLY A 548 -0.58 69.28 -9.02
C GLY A 548 -1.88 69.97 -9.41
N ALA A 549 -2.52 69.52 -10.48
CA ALA A 549 -3.79 70.04 -11.00
C ALA A 549 -4.93 69.13 -10.55
N GLN A 550 -6.00 69.69 -10.00
CA GLN A 550 -7.20 68.94 -9.65
C GLN A 550 -8.32 69.28 -10.63
N MET A 551 -8.93 68.25 -11.21
CA MET A 551 -10.15 68.36 -12.01
C MET A 551 -11.31 67.64 -11.34
N THR A 552 -12.53 68.09 -11.63
CA THR A 552 -13.76 67.53 -11.06
C THR A 552 -14.73 67.14 -12.16
N VAL A 553 -15.15 65.88 -12.20
CA VAL A 553 -16.16 65.36 -13.13
C VAL A 553 -17.26 64.67 -12.34
N ASN A 554 -18.51 65.06 -12.59
CA ASN A 554 -19.70 64.53 -11.89
C ASN A 554 -19.60 64.52 -10.34
N GLY A 555 -18.77 65.40 -9.74
CA GLY A 555 -18.57 65.46 -8.28
C GLY A 555 -17.36 64.67 -7.76
N ASN A 556 -16.72 63.86 -8.60
CA ASN A 556 -15.50 63.12 -8.31
C ASN A 556 -14.27 63.93 -8.67
N ASN A 557 -13.17 63.68 -7.96
CA ASN A 557 -11.94 64.43 -8.14
C ASN A 557 -10.88 63.56 -8.82
N ILE A 558 -10.10 64.16 -9.71
CA ILE A 558 -8.93 63.52 -10.28
C ILE A 558 -7.76 64.49 -10.08
N LEU A 559 -6.75 64.05 -9.33
CA LEU A 559 -5.52 64.78 -9.09
C LEU A 559 -4.48 64.33 -10.12
N VAL A 560 -3.96 65.27 -10.90
CA VAL A 560 -2.84 65.06 -11.81
C VAL A 560 -1.61 65.67 -11.15
N GLU A 561 -0.75 64.82 -10.59
CA GLU A 561 0.42 65.26 -9.84
C GLU A 561 1.49 65.87 -10.76
N GLY A 562 2.30 66.80 -10.23
CA GLY A 562 3.41 67.40 -10.97
C GLY A 562 3.03 68.39 -12.09
N VAL A 563 1.76 68.42 -12.51
CA VAL A 563 1.23 69.27 -13.58
C VAL A 563 0.46 70.47 -13.02
N THR A 564 0.50 71.62 -13.69
CA THR A 564 -0.30 72.80 -13.34
C THR A 564 -1.61 72.85 -14.12
N ALA A 565 -2.65 73.48 -13.58
CA ALA A 565 -3.95 73.60 -14.25
C ALA A 565 -3.88 74.31 -15.62
N ALA A 566 -2.84 75.13 -15.85
CA ALA A 566 -2.64 75.82 -17.12
C ALA A 566 -2.01 74.93 -18.22
N GLN A 567 -1.43 73.79 -17.85
CA GLN A 567 -0.84 72.83 -18.78
C GLN A 567 -1.89 71.86 -19.33
N LEU A 568 -2.95 71.56 -18.56
CA LEU A 568 -4.08 70.78 -19.06
C LEU A 568 -4.94 71.62 -20.01
N THR A 569 -4.73 71.42 -21.32
CA THR A 569 -5.41 72.13 -22.40
C THR A 569 -6.56 71.29 -22.99
N VAL A 570 -7.08 71.67 -24.16
CA VAL A 570 -8.11 70.88 -24.84
C VAL A 570 -7.53 69.70 -25.64
N ASP A 571 -6.23 69.72 -25.91
CA ASP A 571 -5.58 68.70 -26.74
C ASP A 571 -5.33 67.42 -25.92
N ASP A 572 -5.26 67.54 -24.59
CA ASP A 572 -5.07 66.44 -23.63
C ASP A 572 -6.37 65.67 -23.33
N PHE A 573 -7.50 66.06 -23.93
CA PHE A 573 -8.81 65.46 -23.63
C PHE A 573 -9.57 65.02 -24.87
N GLN A 574 -10.04 63.78 -24.82
CA GLN A 574 -11.03 63.22 -25.70
C GLN A 574 -12.35 63.04 -24.94
N PHE A 575 -13.46 63.39 -25.59
CA PHE A 575 -14.80 63.23 -25.03
C PHE A 575 -15.64 62.36 -25.96
N LEU A 576 -16.14 61.25 -25.43
CA LEU A 576 -17.01 60.31 -26.17
C LEU A 576 -18.47 60.45 -25.76
#